data_AF-A0A945VZL9-F1
#
_entry.id   AF-A0A945VZL9-F1
#
_cell.length_a   1.000
_cell.length_b   1.000
_cell.length_c   1.000
_cell.angle_alpha   90.00
_cell.angle_beta   90.00
_cell.angle_gamma   90.00
#
_symmetry.space_group_name_H-M   'P 1'
#
loop_
_entity.id
_entity.type
_entity.pdbx_description
1 polymer ?
#
loop_
_entity_poly.entity_id
_entity_poly.type
_entity_poly.pdbx_seq_one_letter_code
_entity_poly.pdbx_strand_id
1 'polypeptide(L)'
;MNIEFFQSIALSVANERSVDVVFRNIVDSFADDPNVVLARIWIIAPGDLCHKCPWRETCPDQTVCLHLVASNGSSLHKERWPTLLKGHYR
;
A
#
# COMPACT_ATOMS: atom_id res chain seq x y z
N MET A 1 -2.40 -16.34 9.39
CA MET A 1 -1.59 -16.35 8.15
C MET A 1 -0.83 -17.66 8.04
N ASN A 2 -1.12 -18.45 7.01
CA ASN A 2 -0.49 -19.76 6.73
C ASN A 2 0.65 -19.57 5.70
N ILE A 3 1.68 -20.42 5.74
CA ILE A 3 2.82 -20.37 4.79
C ILE A 3 2.38 -20.57 3.33
N GLU A 4 1.34 -21.37 3.10
CA GLU A 4 0.77 -21.61 1.77
C GLU A 4 0.22 -20.33 1.12
N PHE A 5 -0.28 -19.39 1.93
CA PHE A 5 -0.77 -18.10 1.46
C PHE A 5 0.37 -17.20 0.97
N PHE A 6 1.51 -17.19 1.67
CA PHE A 6 2.67 -16.44 1.20
C PHE A 6 3.27 -17.05 -0.07
N GLN A 7 3.21 -18.38 -0.20
CA GLN A 7 3.66 -19.07 -1.41
C GLN A 7 2.77 -18.78 -2.62
N SER A 8 1.44 -18.71 -2.44
CA SER A 8 0.52 -18.37 -3.55
C SER A 8 0.73 -16.94 -4.05
N ILE A 9 0.96 -15.98 -3.13
CA ILE A 9 1.33 -14.61 -3.49
C ILE A 9 2.67 -14.59 -4.23
N ALA A 10 3.70 -15.28 -3.72
CA ALA A 10 5.01 -15.33 -4.37
C ALA A 10 4.92 -15.89 -5.79
N LEU A 11 4.11 -16.92 -6.02
CA LEU A 11 3.88 -17.50 -7.35
C LEU A 11 3.08 -16.57 -8.27
N SER A 12 2.07 -15.86 -7.75
CA SER A 12 1.24 -14.95 -8.56
C SER A 12 2.03 -13.74 -9.10
N VAL A 13 3.12 -13.37 -8.41
CA VAL A 13 3.99 -12.25 -8.81
C VAL A 13 5.29 -12.69 -9.49
N ALA A 14 5.64 -13.99 -9.49
CA ALA A 14 6.94 -14.48 -9.95
C ALA A 14 7.25 -14.22 -11.44
N ASN A 15 6.22 -14.17 -12.30
CA ASN A 15 6.38 -13.86 -13.72
C ASN A 15 5.93 -12.43 -14.09
N GLU A 16 5.49 -11.65 -13.11
CA GLU A 16 5.04 -10.28 -13.35
C GLU A 16 6.25 -9.36 -13.55
N ARG A 17 6.21 -8.56 -14.62
CA ARG A 17 7.31 -7.65 -15.01
C ARG A 17 7.03 -6.20 -14.63
N SER A 18 5.82 -5.91 -14.16
CA SER A 18 5.43 -4.61 -13.61
C SER A 18 5.45 -4.65 -12.09
N VAL A 19 6.38 -3.90 -11.49
CA VAL A 19 6.45 -3.74 -10.04
C VAL A 19 5.12 -3.19 -9.46
N ASP A 20 4.43 -2.32 -10.19
CA ASP A 20 3.13 -1.80 -9.80
C ASP A 20 2.05 -2.89 -9.68
N VAL A 21 2.07 -3.87 -10.60
CA VAL A 21 1.15 -5.01 -10.56
C VAL A 21 1.52 -5.95 -9.42
N VAL A 22 2.80 -6.19 -9.17
CA VAL A 22 3.27 -6.95 -8.01
C VAL A 22 2.77 -6.34 -6.70
N PHE A 23 2.97 -5.04 -6.49
CA PHE A 23 2.52 -4.37 -5.27
C PHE A 23 1.01 -4.43 -5.09
N ARG A 24 0.25 -4.28 -6.18
CA ARG A 24 -1.21 -4.39 -6.16
C ARG A 24 -1.66 -5.79 -5.76
N ASN A 25 -1.13 -6.82 -6.40
CA ASN A 25 -1.49 -8.21 -6.11
C ASN A 25 -1.21 -8.59 -4.65
N ILE A 26 -0.11 -8.09 -4.10
CA ILE A 26 0.23 -8.30 -2.68
C ILE A 26 -0.84 -7.69 -1.78
N VAL A 27 -1.16 -6.39 -1.93
CA VAL A 27 -2.13 -5.73 -1.04
C VAL A 27 -3.55 -6.27 -1.22
N ASP A 28 -3.93 -6.67 -2.43
CA ASP A 28 -5.24 -7.26 -2.72
C ASP A 28 -5.36 -8.63 -2.06
N SER A 29 -4.35 -9.49 -2.20
CA SER A 29 -4.34 -10.82 -1.56
C SER A 29 -4.44 -10.72 -0.05
N PHE A 30 -3.79 -9.73 0.56
CA PHE A 30 -3.94 -9.46 2.00
C PHE A 30 -5.33 -8.93 2.35
N ALA A 31 -5.87 -7.99 1.58
CA ALA A 31 -7.17 -7.40 1.85
C ALA A 31 -8.35 -8.38 1.68
N ASP A 32 -8.16 -9.47 0.94
CA ASP A 32 -9.12 -10.57 0.80
C ASP A 32 -9.20 -11.47 2.05
N ASP A 33 -8.21 -11.43 2.95
CA ASP A 33 -8.27 -12.15 4.24
C ASP A 33 -9.23 -11.39 5.19
N PRO A 34 -10.31 -12.02 5.69
CA PRO A 34 -11.27 -11.38 6.58
C PRO A 34 -10.67 -10.93 7.93
N ASN A 35 -9.46 -11.37 8.28
CA ASN A 35 -8.73 -10.92 9.48
C ASN A 35 -7.79 -9.74 9.21
N VAL A 36 -7.67 -9.29 7.96
CA VAL A 36 -6.83 -8.18 7.57
C VAL A 36 -7.71 -7.02 7.13
N VAL A 37 -7.60 -5.92 7.86
CA VAL A 37 -8.47 -4.77 7.59
C VAL A 37 -7.87 -3.79 6.58
N LEU A 38 -6.54 -3.73 6.54
CA LEU A 38 -5.78 -2.83 5.70
C LEU A 38 -4.41 -3.43 5.40
N ALA A 39 -4.04 -3.40 4.12
CA ALA A 39 -2.70 -3.68 3.64
C ALA A 39 -2.15 -2.48 2.87
N ARG A 40 -0.89 -2.12 3.14
CA ARG A 40 -0.20 -1.01 2.45
C ARG A 40 1.25 -1.36 2.20
N ILE A 41 1.77 -0.91 1.07
CA ILE A 41 3.19 -0.94 0.75
C ILE A 41 3.69 0.49 0.62
N TRP A 42 4.71 0.79 1.43
CA TRP A 42 5.41 2.06 1.40
C TRP A 42 6.86 1.82 1.00
N ILE A 43 7.40 2.66 0.11
CA ILE A 43 8.80 2.62 -0.29
C ILE A 43 9.49 3.93 0.03
N ILE A 44 10.79 3.86 0.33
CA ILE A 44 11.65 5.04 0.43
C ILE A 44 12.21 5.30 -0.97
N ALA A 45 11.95 6.48 -1.52
CA ALA A 45 12.34 6.86 -2.88
C ALA A 45 12.69 8.37 -2.93
N PRO A 46 13.29 8.87 -4.02
CA PRO A 46 13.50 10.32 -4.20
C PRO A 46 12.18 11.09 -4.10
N GLY A 47 12.21 12.33 -3.61
CA GLY A 47 11.00 13.18 -3.48
C GLY A 47 10.47 13.77 -4.79
N ASP A 48 10.43 12.99 -5.87
CA ASP A 48 10.01 13.38 -7.23
C ASP A 48 8.49 13.63 -7.36
N LEU A 49 7.69 12.99 -6.51
CA LEU A 49 6.23 13.13 -6.49
C LEU A 49 5.71 14.16 -5.46
N CYS A 50 6.60 14.89 -4.78
CA CYS A 50 6.23 15.84 -3.71
C CYS A 50 5.22 16.89 -4.14
N HIS A 51 5.22 17.30 -5.41
CA HIS A 51 4.30 18.32 -5.94
C HIS A 51 2.81 17.93 -5.85
N LYS A 52 2.48 16.64 -5.78
CA LYS A 52 1.13 16.09 -5.57
C LYS A 52 0.94 15.47 -4.18
N CYS A 53 1.98 15.49 -3.34
CA CYS A 53 1.95 14.87 -2.03
C CYS A 53 1.13 15.72 -1.04
N PRO A 54 0.08 15.18 -0.40
CA PRO A 54 -0.73 15.93 0.56
C PRO A 54 0.05 16.31 1.83
N TRP A 55 1.18 15.67 2.11
CA TRP A 55 2.02 15.96 3.28
C TRP A 55 3.18 16.92 2.99
N ARG A 56 3.30 17.44 1.76
CA ARG A 56 4.44 18.25 1.33
C ARG A 56 4.74 19.43 2.27
N GLU A 57 3.71 20.16 2.69
CA GLU A 57 3.86 21.34 3.57
C GLU A 57 4.46 21.00 4.93
N THR A 58 4.24 19.77 5.40
CA THR A 58 4.72 19.27 6.70
C THR A 58 5.89 18.30 6.56
N CYS A 59 6.38 18.06 5.33
CA CYS A 59 7.41 17.08 5.05
C CYS A 59 8.78 17.64 5.47
N PRO A 60 9.46 17.03 6.45
CA PRO A 60 10.72 17.56 6.97
C PRO A 60 11.87 17.46 5.96
N ASP A 61 11.79 16.52 5.02
CA ASP A 61 12.78 16.28 3.97
C ASP A 61 12.08 15.88 2.66
N GLN A 62 12.22 16.71 1.64
CA GLN A 62 11.66 16.50 0.29
C GLN A 62 12.66 15.88 -0.69
N THR A 63 13.84 15.47 -0.23
CA THR A 63 14.86 14.80 -1.06
C THR A 63 14.63 13.29 -1.11
N VAL A 64 14.20 12.71 0.01
CA VAL A 64 13.87 11.29 0.17
C VAL A 64 12.54 11.19 0.90
N CYS A 65 11.57 10.51 0.29
CA CYS A 65 10.19 10.49 0.76
C CYS A 65 9.65 9.07 0.89
N LEU A 66 8.65 8.92 1.76
CA LEU A 66 7.91 7.67 1.94
C LEU A 66 6.71 7.66 0.98
N HIS A 67 6.80 6.89 -0.09
CA HIS A 67 5.78 6.80 -1.13
C HIS A 67 4.84 5.63 -0.89
N LEU A 68 3.53 5.91 -0.79
CA LEU A 68 2.50 4.87 -0.79
C LEU A 68 2.29 4.37 -2.22
N VAL A 69 2.77 3.16 -2.51
CA VAL A 69 2.75 2.59 -3.87
C VAL A 69 1.62 1.59 -4.09
N ALA A 70 1.07 1.02 -3.01
CA ALA A 70 -0.15 0.22 -3.06
C ALA A 70 -0.88 0.26 -1.71
N SER A 71 -2.21 0.24 -1.74
CA SER A 71 -3.07 0.21 -0.55
C SER A 71 -4.39 -0.46 -0.91
N ASN A 72 -4.84 -1.40 -0.09
CA ASN A 72 -6.19 -1.95 -0.17
C ASN A 72 -6.70 -2.29 1.25
N GLY A 73 -8.02 -2.27 1.46
CA GLY A 73 -8.63 -2.54 2.75
C GLY A 73 -10.10 -2.12 2.82
N SER A 74 -10.80 -2.62 3.83
CA SER A 74 -12.22 -2.38 4.07
C SER A 74 -12.42 -1.23 5.05
N SER A 75 -12.42 0.01 4.54
CA SER A 75 -12.72 1.21 5.35
C SER A 75 -14.20 1.23 5.78
N LEU A 76 -14.46 1.56 7.05
CA LEU A 76 -15.82 1.79 7.55
C LEU A 76 -16.43 3.12 7.07
N HIS A 77 -15.60 4.02 6.53
CA HIS A 77 -16.04 5.29 5.95
C HIS A 77 -15.73 5.35 4.46
N LYS A 78 -16.78 5.54 3.64
CA LYS A 78 -16.68 5.63 2.18
C LYS A 78 -15.96 6.89 1.67
N GLU A 79 -15.73 7.90 2.54
CA GLU A 79 -15.37 9.27 2.10
C GLU A 79 -14.02 9.79 2.59
N ARG A 80 -13.14 8.95 3.17
CA ARG A 80 -11.79 9.40 3.55
C ARG A 80 -10.73 8.76 2.67
N TRP A 81 -9.86 9.62 2.14
CA TRP A 81 -8.67 9.24 1.37
C TRP A 81 -7.95 8.08 2.06
N PRO A 82 -7.65 6.98 1.34
CA PRO A 82 -7.16 5.74 1.92
C PRO A 82 -5.71 5.81 2.38
N THR A 83 -5.15 7.01 2.63
CA THR A 83 -3.73 7.23 2.93
C THR A 83 -3.47 7.70 4.37
N LEU A 84 -4.51 8.06 5.14
CA LEU A 84 -4.32 8.40 6.55
C LEU A 84 -3.99 7.13 7.36
N LEU A 85 -2.88 7.17 8.11
CA LEU A 85 -2.57 6.16 9.14
C LEU A 85 -3.67 6.06 10.22
N LYS A 86 -4.45 7.13 10.40
CA LYS A 86 -5.58 7.23 11.33
C LYS A 86 -6.94 6.93 10.67
N GLY A 87 -6.97 6.09 9.64
CA GLY A 87 -8.24 5.63 9.07
C GLY A 87 -9.02 4.76 10.07
N HIS A 88 -10.35 4.74 9.93
CA HIS A 88 -11.21 3.83 10.69
C HIS A 88 -11.46 2.58 9.83
N TYR A 89 -11.01 1.45 10.34
CA TYR A 89 -10.89 0.16 9.67
C TYR A 89 -11.78 -0.84 10.40
N ARG A 90 -12.54 -1.69 9.68
CA ARG A 90 -13.43 -2.70 10.25
C ARG A 90 -12.70 -3.89 10.86
#